data_AF-A0A6A5RPM2-F1
#
_entry.id   AF-A0A6A5RPM2-F1
#
_cell.length_a   1.000
_cell.length_b   1.000
_cell.length_c   1.000
_cell.angle_alpha   90.00
_cell.angle_beta   90.00
_cell.angle_gamma   90.00
#
_symmetry.space_group_name_H-M   'P 1'
#
loop_
_entity.id
_entity.type
_entity.pdbx_description
1 polymer ?
#
loop_
_entity_poly.entity_id
_entity_poly.type
_entity_poly.pdbx_seq_one_letter_code
_entity_poly.pdbx_strand_id
1 'polypeptide(L)'
;MPAQSSRTPRLTLLDSTFWQVLPANYKKITERSIKVVTLHDEAKSDLLPSDRAGAVNSLKAELEILEKDIEEYRSIVRGIDITDVAEMYVVAGRARPHALQVAKEDFENMEATLTCFEDRLMDIRAELVYGFERQH
;
A
#
# COMPACT_ATOMS: atom_id res chain seq x y z
N MET A 1 -24.79 -22.15 -29.51
CA MET A 1 -25.39 -21.54 -28.30
C MET A 1 -24.25 -21.10 -27.41
N PRO A 2 -24.10 -19.81 -27.05
CA PRO A 2 -23.13 -19.42 -26.05
C PRO A 2 -23.68 -19.80 -24.67
N ALA A 3 -22.91 -20.57 -23.90
CA ALA A 3 -23.22 -20.87 -22.52
C ALA A 3 -23.22 -19.56 -21.73
N GLN A 4 -24.38 -19.18 -21.17
CA GLN A 4 -24.44 -18.13 -20.16
C GLN A 4 -23.69 -18.65 -18.93
N SER A 5 -22.44 -18.21 -18.77
CA SER A 5 -21.68 -18.42 -17.55
C SER A 5 -22.33 -17.60 -16.44
N SER A 6 -23.15 -18.23 -15.61
CA SER A 6 -23.65 -17.61 -14.39
C SER A 6 -22.45 -17.29 -13.49
N ARG A 7 -22.07 -16.00 -13.42
CA ARG A 7 -21.12 -15.52 -12.40
C ARG A 7 -21.70 -15.90 -11.04
N THR A 8 -20.95 -16.67 -10.24
CA THR A 8 -21.38 -17.02 -8.90
C THR A 8 -21.41 -15.76 -8.02
N PRO A 9 -22.30 -15.68 -7.01
CA PRO A 9 -22.43 -14.51 -6.14
C PRO A 9 -21.11 -14.05 -5.49
N ARG A 10 -20.21 -15.00 -5.21
CA ARG A 10 -18.85 -14.73 -4.71
C ARG A 10 -17.99 -13.94 -5.70
N LEU A 11 -18.01 -14.32 -6.98
CA LEU A 11 -17.26 -13.63 -8.02
C LEU A 11 -17.76 -12.19 -8.23
N THR A 12 -19.07 -11.95 -8.14
CA THR A 12 -19.63 -10.59 -8.23
C THR A 12 -19.30 -9.70 -7.04
N LEU A 13 -19.23 -10.28 -5.83
CA LEU A 13 -18.83 -9.55 -4.61
C LEU A 13 -17.34 -9.23 -4.61
N LEU A 14 -16.50 -10.16 -5.06
CA LEU A 14 -15.10 -9.86 -5.34
C LEU A 14 -15.02 -8.75 -6.39
N ASP A 15 -15.61 -8.90 -7.56
CA ASP A 15 -15.54 -7.91 -8.65
C ASP A 15 -15.91 -6.47 -8.24
N SER A 16 -16.98 -6.29 -7.44
CA SER A 16 -17.42 -4.94 -7.04
C SER A 16 -16.65 -4.37 -5.84
N THR A 17 -16.32 -5.19 -4.85
CA THR A 17 -15.78 -4.71 -3.56
C THR A 17 -14.26 -4.78 -3.53
N PHE A 18 -13.69 -5.86 -4.06
CA PHE A 18 -12.25 -6.09 -4.08
C PHE A 18 -11.50 -5.03 -4.88
N TRP A 19 -11.96 -4.78 -6.11
CA TRP A 19 -11.34 -3.81 -7.01
C TRP A 19 -11.55 -2.36 -6.61
N GLN A 20 -12.41 -2.10 -5.63
CA GLN A 20 -12.55 -0.77 -5.04
C GLN A 20 -11.68 -0.62 -3.79
N VAL A 21 -11.68 -1.63 -2.92
CA VAL A 21 -10.99 -1.59 -1.63
C VAL A 21 -9.47 -1.61 -1.78
N LEU A 22 -8.91 -2.45 -2.65
CA LEU A 22 -7.46 -2.52 -2.82
C LEU A 22 -6.88 -1.21 -3.41
N PRO A 23 -7.39 -0.66 -4.52
CA PRO A 23 -6.86 0.60 -5.06
C PRO A 23 -7.08 1.79 -4.13
N ALA A 24 -8.19 1.83 -3.40
CA ALA A 24 -8.45 2.91 -2.44
C ALA A 24 -7.43 2.91 -1.29
N ASN A 25 -7.14 1.74 -0.71
CA ASN A 25 -6.14 1.63 0.35
C ASN A 25 -4.72 1.88 -0.18
N TYR A 26 -4.40 1.39 -1.38
CA TYR A 26 -3.12 1.68 -2.02
C TYR A 26 -2.92 3.18 -2.28
N LYS A 27 -3.97 3.87 -2.75
CA LYS A 27 -3.97 5.33 -2.96
C LYS A 27 -3.75 6.07 -1.64
N LYS A 28 -4.40 5.64 -0.57
CA LYS A 28 -4.23 6.19 0.79
C LYS A 28 -2.78 6.07 1.27
N ILE A 29 -2.16 4.90 1.13
CA ILE A 29 -0.74 4.66 1.46
C ILE A 29 0.16 5.59 0.63
N THR A 30 -0.11 5.70 -0.68
CA THR A 30 0.70 6.53 -1.60
C THR A 30 0.61 8.01 -1.23
N GLU A 31 -0.60 8.55 -1.03
CA GLU A 31 -0.83 9.95 -0.63
C GLU A 31 -0.15 10.27 0.69
N ARG A 32 -0.22 9.34 1.65
CA ARG A 32 0.42 9.50 2.96
C ARG A 32 1.95 9.39 2.87
N SER A 33 2.48 8.50 2.02
CA SER A 33 3.92 8.42 1.75
C SER A 33 4.46 9.75 1.17
N ILE A 34 3.73 10.36 0.24
CA ILE A 34 4.09 11.69 -0.28
C ILE A 34 4.14 12.73 0.85
N LYS A 35 3.12 12.75 1.72
CA LYS A 35 3.07 13.66 2.86
C LYS A 35 4.24 13.47 3.83
N VAL A 36 4.60 12.21 4.11
CA VAL A 36 5.76 11.86 4.94
C VAL A 36 7.05 12.40 4.33
N VAL A 37 7.24 12.24 3.01
CA VAL A 37 8.42 12.80 2.31
C VAL A 37 8.45 14.32 2.40
N THR A 38 7.32 15.00 2.18
CA THR A 38 7.24 16.46 2.28
C THR A 38 7.59 16.95 3.69
N LEU A 39 6.99 16.37 4.73
CA LEU A 39 7.27 16.73 6.12
C LEU A 39 8.73 16.45 6.51
N HIS A 40 9.32 15.40 5.94
CA HIS A 40 10.73 15.08 6.15
C HIS A 40 11.66 16.12 5.52
N ASP A 41 11.35 16.57 4.30
CA ASP A 41 12.08 17.63 3.64
C ASP A 41 11.94 18.96 4.38
N GLU A 42 10.72 19.32 4.81
CA GLU A 42 10.45 20.50 5.65
C GLU A 42 11.25 20.47 6.96
N ALA A 43 11.22 19.34 7.67
CA ALA A 43 11.99 19.16 8.89
C ALA A 43 13.49 19.38 8.66
N LYS A 44 14.03 18.95 7.51
CA LYS A 44 15.44 19.14 7.14
C LYS A 44 15.77 20.60 6.77
N SER A 45 14.88 21.28 6.07
CA SER A 45 15.16 22.60 5.48
C SER A 45 14.78 23.79 6.35
N ASP A 46 13.89 23.61 7.33
CA ASP A 46 13.36 24.72 8.10
C ASP A 46 14.40 25.34 9.04
N LEU A 47 14.60 26.66 8.84
CA LEU A 47 15.57 27.47 9.58
C LEU A 47 15.08 27.85 10.99
N LEU A 48 13.77 27.83 11.21
CA LEU A 48 13.16 28.20 12.49
C LEU A 48 12.98 26.94 13.38
N PRO A 49 13.55 26.91 14.59
CA PRO A 49 13.46 25.75 15.49
C PRO A 49 12.03 25.34 15.86
N SER A 50 11.09 26.29 15.95
CA SER A 50 9.68 26.02 16.24
C SER A 50 8.99 25.26 15.13
N ASP A 51 9.27 25.66 13.88
CA ASP A 51 8.63 25.11 12.68
C ASP A 51 9.19 23.72 12.41
N ARG A 52 10.52 23.57 12.58
CA ARG A 52 11.22 22.29 12.58
C ARG A 52 10.66 21.30 13.62
N ALA A 53 10.43 21.74 14.86
CA ALA A 53 9.85 20.88 15.89
C ALA A 53 8.40 20.48 15.57
N GLY A 54 7.61 21.39 14.98
CA GLY A 54 6.27 21.11 14.47
C GLY A 54 6.25 20.08 13.33
N ALA A 55 7.17 20.22 12.37
CA ALA A 55 7.37 19.30 11.26
C ALA A 55 7.81 17.91 11.75
N VAL A 56 8.76 17.83 12.70
CA VAL A 56 9.22 16.56 13.29
C VAL A 56 8.09 15.84 14.04
N ASN A 57 7.29 16.54 14.83
CA ASN A 57 6.15 15.93 15.53
C ASN A 57 5.08 15.43 14.56
N SER A 58 4.78 16.23 13.53
CA SER A 58 3.84 15.84 12.48
C SER A 58 4.35 14.66 11.67
N LEU A 59 5.65 14.61 11.38
CA LEU A 59 6.30 13.49 10.71
C LEU A 59 6.21 12.21 11.55
N LYS A 60 6.52 12.26 12.85
CA LYS A 60 6.38 11.11 13.77
C LYS A 60 4.96 10.53 13.74
N ALA A 61 3.94 11.40 13.82
CA ALA A 61 2.54 10.98 13.75
C ALA A 61 2.18 10.35 12.40
N GLU A 62 2.56 10.96 11.27
CA GLU A 62 2.24 10.40 9.94
C GLU A 62 2.99 9.09 9.66
N LEU A 63 4.20 8.91 10.20
CA LEU A 63 4.94 7.64 10.11
C LEU A 63 4.21 6.50 10.83
N GLU A 64 3.70 6.73 12.04
CA GLU A 64 2.89 5.74 12.78
C GLU A 64 1.62 5.37 12.02
N ILE A 65 0.94 6.36 11.44
CA ILE A 65 -0.29 6.09 10.68
C ILE A 65 0.04 5.36 9.37
N LEU A 66 1.14 5.69 8.69
CA LEU A 66 1.56 5.01 7.46
C LEU A 66 1.91 3.54 7.72
N GLU A 67 2.61 3.25 8.82
CA GLU A 67 2.92 1.87 9.24
C GLU A 67 1.62 1.07 9.47
N LYS A 68 0.65 1.67 10.15
CA LYS A 68 -0.66 1.05 10.37
C LYS A 68 -1.43 0.81 9.05
N ASP A 69 -1.40 1.76 8.13
CA ASP A 69 -2.07 1.61 6.83
C ASP A 69 -1.44 0.48 5.99
N ILE A 70 -0.10 0.34 6.04
CA ILE A 70 0.62 -0.75 5.37
C ILE A 70 0.24 -2.10 6.00
N GLU A 71 0.18 -2.19 7.33
CA GLU A 71 -0.23 -3.40 8.03
C GLU A 71 -1.68 -3.79 7.70
N GLU A 72 -2.59 -2.82 7.70
CA GLU A 72 -4.00 -3.02 7.32
C GLU A 72 -4.12 -3.51 5.87
N TYR A 73 -3.41 -2.88 4.94
CA TYR A 73 -3.41 -3.30 3.54
C TYR A 73 -2.84 -4.72 3.36
N ARG A 74 -1.74 -5.04 4.04
CA ARG A 74 -1.16 -6.39 4.01
C ARG A 74 -2.11 -7.43 4.60
N SER A 75 -2.82 -7.09 5.67
CA SER A 75 -3.85 -7.97 6.26
C SER A 75 -4.99 -8.23 5.27
N ILE A 76 -5.44 -7.20 4.54
CA ILE A 76 -6.44 -7.35 3.48
C ILE A 76 -5.90 -8.28 2.40
N VAL A 77 -4.67 -8.04 1.91
CA VAL A 77 -4.05 -8.82 0.83
C VAL A 77 -3.89 -10.30 1.20
N ARG A 78 -3.43 -10.59 2.41
CA ARG A 78 -3.29 -11.97 2.92
C ARG A 78 -4.63 -12.70 3.08
N GLY A 79 -5.73 -11.97 3.23
CA GLY A 79 -7.07 -12.54 3.32
C GLY A 79 -7.64 -13.02 1.98
N ILE A 80 -6.94 -12.78 0.87
CA ILE A 80 -7.42 -13.07 -0.48
C ILE A 80 -6.93 -14.45 -0.92
N ASP A 81 -7.85 -15.30 -1.39
CA ASP A 81 -7.47 -16.51 -2.11
C ASP A 81 -7.06 -16.15 -3.54
N ILE A 82 -5.79 -16.42 -3.87
CA ILE A 82 -5.23 -16.20 -5.21
C ILE A 82 -5.99 -16.97 -6.30
N THR A 83 -6.61 -18.08 -5.95
CA THR A 83 -7.41 -18.91 -6.86
C THR A 83 -8.65 -18.15 -7.29
N ASP A 84 -9.31 -17.43 -6.38
CA ASP A 84 -10.49 -16.62 -6.68
C ASP A 84 -10.12 -15.49 -7.67
N VAL A 85 -8.97 -14.84 -7.47
CA VAL A 85 -8.45 -13.81 -8.39
C VAL A 85 -8.09 -14.40 -9.75
N ALA A 86 -7.46 -15.57 -9.79
CA ALA A 86 -7.18 -16.28 -11.03
C ALA A 86 -8.48 -16.63 -11.78
N GLU A 87 -9.54 -17.05 -11.10
CA GLU A 87 -10.84 -17.29 -11.72
C GLU A 87 -11.46 -16.03 -12.34
N MET A 88 -11.25 -14.86 -11.73
CA MET A 88 -11.67 -13.59 -12.34
C MET A 88 -10.96 -13.31 -13.66
N TYR A 89 -9.65 -13.58 -13.73
CA TYR A 89 -8.90 -13.48 -14.98
C TYR A 89 -9.39 -14.47 -16.05
N VAL A 90 -9.80 -15.68 -15.64
CA VAL A 90 -10.42 -16.65 -16.55
C VAL A 90 -11.75 -16.13 -17.10
N VAL A 91 -12.60 -15.56 -16.23
CA VAL A 91 -13.86 -14.93 -16.65
C VAL A 91 -13.61 -13.75 -17.61
N ALA A 92 -12.51 -13.02 -17.44
CA ALA A 92 -12.08 -11.97 -18.35
C ALA A 92 -11.48 -12.48 -19.68
N GLY A 93 -11.43 -13.81 -19.89
CA GLY A 93 -10.99 -14.42 -21.15
C GLY A 93 -9.55 -14.93 -21.16
N ARG A 94 -8.82 -14.91 -20.03
CA ARG A 94 -7.48 -15.50 -19.94
C ARG A 94 -7.57 -17.02 -19.85
N ALA A 95 -6.59 -17.72 -20.43
CA ALA A 95 -6.44 -19.15 -20.23
C ALA A 95 -6.06 -19.47 -18.77
N ARG A 96 -6.63 -20.52 -18.17
CA ARG A 96 -6.44 -20.89 -16.74
C ARG A 96 -4.98 -20.88 -16.26
N PRO A 97 -4.00 -21.50 -16.95
CA PRO A 97 -2.61 -21.47 -16.49
C PRO A 97 -2.04 -20.06 -16.44
N HIS A 98 -2.38 -19.24 -17.44
CA HIS A 98 -1.90 -17.87 -17.54
C HIS A 98 -2.62 -16.94 -16.55
N ALA A 99 -3.91 -17.16 -16.29
CA ALA A 99 -4.68 -16.44 -15.29
C ALA A 99 -4.10 -16.59 -13.88
N LEU A 100 -3.71 -17.82 -13.51
CA LEU A 100 -3.05 -18.08 -12.24
C LEU A 100 -1.67 -17.44 -12.15
N GLN A 101 -0.91 -17.45 -13.26
CA GLN A 101 0.40 -16.79 -13.31
C GLN A 101 0.26 -15.28 -13.11
N VAL A 102 -0.66 -14.63 -13.83
CA VAL A 102 -0.90 -13.18 -13.69
C VAL A 102 -1.34 -12.85 -12.27
N ALA A 103 -2.22 -13.64 -11.66
CA ALA A 103 -2.62 -13.44 -10.28
C ALA A 103 -1.42 -13.54 -9.31
N LYS A 104 -0.45 -14.43 -9.55
CA LYS A 104 0.77 -14.50 -8.72
C LYS A 104 1.66 -13.28 -8.89
N GLU A 105 1.91 -12.89 -10.14
CA GLU A 105 2.73 -11.73 -10.45
C GLU A 105 2.15 -10.45 -9.83
N ASP A 106 0.82 -10.28 -9.85
CA ASP A 106 0.16 -9.13 -9.22
C ASP A 106 0.39 -9.08 -7.71
N PHE A 107 0.25 -10.22 -7.01
CA PHE A 107 0.48 -10.28 -5.56
C PHE A 107 1.95 -10.06 -5.20
N GLU A 108 2.87 -10.62 -5.98
CA GLU A 108 4.31 -10.40 -5.80
C GLU A 108 4.67 -8.92 -5.99
N ASN A 109 4.13 -8.27 -7.02
CA ASN A 109 4.33 -6.84 -7.27
C ASN A 109 3.75 -5.97 -6.14
N MET A 110 2.58 -6.34 -5.60
CA MET A 110 1.99 -5.66 -4.45
C MET A 110 2.90 -5.76 -3.23
N GLU A 111 3.37 -6.97 -2.88
CA GLU A 111 4.24 -7.15 -1.72
C GLU A 111 5.58 -6.40 -1.89
N ALA A 112 6.19 -6.46 -3.07
CA ALA A 112 7.43 -5.73 -3.37
C ALA A 112 7.26 -4.21 -3.20
N THR A 113 6.09 -3.69 -3.59
CA THR A 113 5.78 -2.26 -3.44
C THR A 113 5.61 -1.88 -1.96
N LEU A 114 4.97 -2.74 -1.16
CA LEU A 114 4.86 -2.52 0.30
C LEU A 114 6.23 -2.54 0.97
N THR A 115 7.09 -3.48 0.61
CA THR A 115 8.47 -3.53 1.11
C THR A 115 9.21 -2.24 0.79
N CYS A 116 9.06 -1.67 -0.43
CA CYS A 116 9.67 -0.38 -0.76
C CYS A 116 9.19 0.76 0.14
N PHE A 117 7.91 0.77 0.54
CA PHE A 117 7.41 1.77 1.49
C PHE A 117 7.99 1.57 2.90
N GLU A 118 8.11 0.32 3.34
CA GLU A 118 8.69 -0.03 4.65
C GLU A 118 10.17 0.32 4.74
N ASP A 119 10.96 0.02 3.71
CA ASP A 119 12.37 0.38 3.65
C ASP A 119 12.54 1.90 3.77
N ARG A 120 11.72 2.66 3.03
CA ARG A 120 11.76 4.13 3.08
C ARG A 120 11.29 4.68 4.44
N LEU A 121 10.33 4.04 5.10
CA LEU A 121 9.93 4.36 6.46
C LEU A 121 11.09 4.14 7.45
N MET A 122 11.82 3.02 7.31
CA MET A 122 12.98 2.72 8.14
C MET A 122 14.08 3.76 7.97
N ASP A 123 14.37 4.18 6.74
CA ASP A 123 15.36 5.22 6.45
C ASP A 123 15.00 6.55 7.11
N ILE A 124 13.75 7.01 6.95
CA ILE A 124 13.27 8.26 7.54
C ILE A 124 13.28 8.18 9.08
N ARG A 125 12.90 7.04 9.66
CA ARG A 125 12.98 6.81 11.12
C ARG A 125 14.42 6.86 11.63
N ALA A 126 15.35 6.23 10.93
CA ALA A 126 16.76 6.27 11.30
C ALA A 126 17.29 7.70 11.26
N GLU A 127 16.94 8.48 10.24
CA GLU A 127 17.33 9.88 10.15
C GLU A 127 16.70 10.76 11.25
N LEU A 128 15.45 10.51 11.64
CA LEU A 128 14.83 11.15 12.80
C LEU A 128 15.61 10.90 14.10
N VAL A 129 15.91 9.65 14.41
CA VAL A 129 16.59 9.25 15.65
C VAL A 129 18.04 9.73 15.68
N TYR A 130 18.76 9.66 14.56
CA TYR A 130 20.20 9.94 14.54
C TYR A 130 20.57 11.35 14.04
N GLY A 131 19.75 11.96 13.19
CA GLY A 131 20.05 13.23 12.52
C GLY A 131 19.41 14.45 13.17
N PHE A 132 18.17 14.33 13.65
CA PHE A 132 17.43 15.45 14.25
C PHE A 132 17.62 15.55 15.76
N GLU A 133 17.67 14.43 16.47
CA GLU A 133 17.80 14.42 17.94
C GLU A 133 19.24 14.74 18.43
N ARG A 134 20.25 14.72 17.56
CA ARG A 134 21.63 15.13 17.88
C ARG A 134 21.96 16.61 17.65
N GLN A 135 21.08 17.35 16.98
CA GLN A 135 21.29 18.77 16.66
C GLN A 135 20.65 19.72 17.68
N HIS A 136 20.14 19.20 18.79
CA HIS A 136 19.65 19.96 19.93
C HIS A 136 20.65 19.95 21.09
#